data_AF-A0A2W4S5W0-F1
#
_entry.id   AF-A0A2W4S5W0-F1
#
_cell.length_a   1.000
_cell.length_b   1.000
_cell.length_c   1.000
_cell.angle_alpha   90.00
_cell.angle_beta   90.00
_cell.angle_gamma   90.00
#
_symmetry.space_group_name_H-M   'P 1'
#
loop_
_entity.id
_entity.type
_entity.pdbx_description
1 polymer ?
#
loop_
_entity_poly.entity_id
_entity_poly.type
_entity_poly.pdbx_seq_one_letter_code
_entity_poly.pdbx_strand_id
1 'polypeptide(L)'
;MPGTDKREAAYSQARAELFHEMLRAGVFDRDEHERGEQVAGIVRALRRRYPELDDQMERRLIGEGMQRTYGDATMSEAAQKGRRDERGAA
;
A
#
# COMPACT_ATOMS: atom_id res chain seq x y z
N MET A 1 -11.16 -19.07 3.23
CA MET A 1 -10.04 -19.79 2.60
C MET A 1 -8.78 -19.26 3.24
N PRO A 2 -8.12 -20.00 4.15
CA PRO A 2 -7.08 -19.45 5.03
C PRO A 2 -5.83 -18.92 4.30
N GLY A 3 -5.59 -19.34 3.04
CA GLY A 3 -4.51 -18.80 2.21
C GLY A 3 -4.80 -17.41 1.64
N THR A 4 -6.07 -17.10 1.31
CA THR A 4 -6.48 -15.78 0.82
C THR A 4 -6.38 -14.73 1.91
N ASP A 5 -6.81 -15.09 3.13
CA ASP A 5 -6.81 -14.21 4.30
C ASP A 5 -5.38 -13.77 4.68
N LYS A 6 -4.40 -14.68 4.58
CA LYS A 6 -2.98 -14.38 4.83
C LYS A 6 -2.39 -13.43 3.80
N ARG A 7 -2.74 -13.62 2.52
CA ARG A 7 -2.24 -12.77 1.43
C ARG A 7 -2.81 -11.36 1.52
N GLU A 8 -4.09 -11.23 1.85
CA GLU A 8 -4.75 -9.93 2.04
C GLU A 8 -4.20 -9.19 3.28
N ALA A 9 -3.95 -9.91 4.38
CA ALA A 9 -3.30 -9.36 5.57
C ALA A 9 -1.86 -8.89 5.27
N ALA A 10 -1.06 -9.70 4.59
CA ALA A 10 0.30 -9.35 4.19
C ALA A 10 0.32 -8.14 3.25
N TYR A 11 -0.60 -8.09 2.28
CA TYR A 11 -0.75 -6.94 1.38
C TYR A 11 -1.07 -5.66 2.16
N SER A 12 -2.04 -5.73 3.08
CA SER A 12 -2.47 -4.57 3.87
C SER A 12 -1.36 -4.04 4.76
N GLN A 13 -0.59 -4.93 5.40
CA GLN A 13 0.57 -4.56 6.21
C GLN A 13 1.69 -3.97 5.35
N ALA A 14 2.03 -4.60 4.24
CA ALA A 14 3.07 -4.11 3.33
C ALA A 14 2.72 -2.73 2.75
N ARG A 15 1.45 -2.48 2.44
CA ARG A 15 0.95 -1.18 1.98
C ARG A 15 1.13 -0.09 3.05
N ALA A 16 0.76 -0.37 4.30
CA ALA A 16 0.94 0.58 5.40
C ALA A 16 2.43 0.90 5.63
N GLU A 17 3.29 -0.12 5.60
CA GLU A 17 4.74 0.06 5.73
C GLU A 17 5.35 0.82 4.55
N LEU A 18 4.89 0.57 3.32
CA LEU A 18 5.32 1.32 2.14
C LEU A 18 5.11 2.81 2.34
N PHE A 19 3.89 3.23 2.71
CA PHE A 19 3.57 4.64 2.89
C PHE A 19 4.32 5.26 4.08
N HIS A 20 4.53 4.49 5.15
CA HIS A 20 5.34 4.95 6.28
C HIS A 20 6.81 5.19 5.87
N GLU A 21 7.43 4.26 5.15
CA GLU A 21 8.81 4.42 4.66
C GLU A 21 8.92 5.54 3.63
N MET A 22 7.94 5.68 2.74
CA MET A 22 7.88 6.79 1.79
C MET A 22 7.79 8.15 2.49
N LEU A 23 6.96 8.27 3.52
CA LEU A 23 6.85 9.49 4.33
C LEU A 23 8.17 9.78 5.04
N ARG A 24 8.76 8.77 5.70
CA ARG A 24 10.02 8.88 6.42
C ARG A 24 11.19 9.30 5.53
N ALA A 25 11.25 8.80 4.29
CA ALA A 25 12.31 9.09 3.34
C ALA A 25 12.04 10.32 2.44
N GLY A 26 10.93 11.03 2.66
CA GLY A 26 10.55 12.21 1.87
C GLY A 26 10.30 11.90 0.39
N VAL A 27 9.79 10.70 0.09
CA VAL A 27 9.65 10.18 -1.28
C VAL A 27 8.59 10.93 -2.09
N PHE A 28 7.58 11.47 -1.42
CA PHE A 28 6.46 12.16 -2.07
C PHE A 28 6.88 13.47 -2.76
N ASP A 29 7.90 14.14 -2.23
CA ASP A 29 8.39 15.43 -2.73
C ASP A 29 9.41 15.29 -3.87
N ARG A 30 9.83 14.06 -4.19
CA ARG A 30 10.80 13.77 -5.25
C ARG A 30 10.15 13.82 -6.62
N ASP A 31 11.00 14.02 -7.64
CA ASP A 31 10.56 13.84 -9.02
C ASP A 31 10.11 12.41 -9.27
N GLU A 32 9.37 12.22 -10.37
CA GLU A 32 8.73 10.95 -10.68
C GLU A 32 9.71 9.80 -10.88
N HIS A 33 10.88 10.06 -11.46
CA HIS A 33 11.85 9.03 -11.76
C HIS A 33 12.54 8.57 -10.47
N GLU A 34 13.05 9.51 -9.67
CA GLU A 34 13.63 9.19 -8.36
C GLU A 34 12.62 8.52 -7.42
N ARG A 35 11.37 8.99 -7.44
CA ARG A 35 10.28 8.35 -6.69
C ARG A 35 10.07 6.91 -7.12
N GLY A 36 10.02 6.65 -8.43
CA GLY A 36 9.83 5.31 -8.98
C GLY A 36 10.91 4.33 -8.53
N GLU A 37 12.18 4.76 -8.56
CA GLU A 37 13.30 3.95 -8.09
C GLU A 37 13.20 3.63 -6.60
N GLN A 38 12.84 4.62 -5.77
CA GLN A 38 12.73 4.44 -4.32
C GLN A 38 11.53 3.58 -3.93
N VAL A 39 10.37 3.82 -4.53
CA VAL A 39 9.17 3.00 -4.31
C VAL A 39 9.46 1.54 -4.68
N ALA A 40 10.06 1.30 -5.85
CA ALA A 40 10.45 -0.05 -6.26
C ALA A 40 11.45 -0.69 -5.28
N GLY A 41 12.41 0.08 -4.77
CA GLY A 41 13.36 -0.37 -3.75
C GLY A 41 12.68 -0.79 -2.45
N ILE A 42 11.77 0.04 -1.93
CA ILE A 42 11.01 -0.24 -0.69
C ILE A 42 10.13 -1.49 -0.89
N VAL A 43 9.42 -1.57 -2.01
CA VAL A 43 8.53 -2.71 -2.32
C VAL A 43 9.33 -4.03 -2.43
N ARG A 44 10.51 -4.02 -3.06
CA ARG A 44 11.39 -5.21 -3.09
C ARG A 44 11.84 -5.63 -1.69
N ALA A 45 12.11 -4.68 -0.80
CA ALA A 45 12.45 -4.98 0.60
C ALA A 45 11.25 -5.53 1.37
N LEU A 46 10.04 -5.03 1.11
CA LEU A 46 8.80 -5.54 1.69
C LEU A 46 8.53 -6.98 1.24
N ARG A 47 8.72 -7.30 -0.05
CA ARG A 47 8.55 -8.67 -0.56
C ARG A 47 9.44 -9.71 0.13
N ARG A 48 10.63 -9.32 0.58
CA ARG A 48 11.50 -10.21 1.37
C ARG A 48 10.97 -10.45 2.79
N ARG A 49 10.22 -9.50 3.35
CA ARG A 49 9.59 -9.60 4.69
C ARG A 49 8.23 -10.28 4.65
N TYR A 50 7.50 -10.14 3.55
CA TYR A 50 6.18 -10.69 3.32
C TYR A 50 6.22 -11.67 2.13
N PRO A 51 6.61 -12.94 2.36
CA PRO A 51 6.71 -13.93 1.28
C PRO A 51 5.36 -14.26 0.62
N GLU A 52 4.24 -13.87 1.23
CA GLU A 52 2.89 -13.99 0.69
C GLU A 52 2.60 -12.98 -0.43
N LEU A 53 3.45 -11.97 -0.62
CA LEU A 53 3.34 -11.01 -1.73
C LEU A 53 3.79 -11.66 -3.03
N ASP A 54 2.85 -11.80 -3.96
CA ASP A 54 3.14 -12.23 -5.33
C ASP A 54 3.49 -11.05 -6.25
N ASP A 55 3.86 -11.36 -7.49
CA ASP A 55 4.26 -10.36 -8.48
C ASP A 55 3.14 -9.35 -8.79
N GLN A 56 1.87 -9.78 -8.71
CA GLN A 56 0.73 -8.91 -8.95
C GLN A 56 0.58 -7.89 -7.82
N MET A 57 0.71 -8.34 -6.58
CA MET A 57 0.72 -7.51 -5.38
C MET A 57 1.89 -6.53 -5.37
N GLU A 58 3.07 -6.97 -5.80
CA GLU A 58 4.25 -6.10 -5.94
C GLU A 58 3.99 -4.93 -6.90
N ARG A 59 3.50 -5.23 -8.11
CA ARG A 59 3.17 -4.21 -9.12
C ARG A 59 2.10 -3.24 -8.62
N ARG A 60 1.12 -3.75 -7.87
CA ARG A 60 0.06 -2.93 -7.29
C ARG A 60 0.60 -1.97 -6.24
N LEU A 61 1.45 -2.45 -5.33
CA LEU A 61 2.12 -1.60 -4.33
C LEU A 61 2.95 -0.49 -4.98
N ILE A 62 3.69 -0.81 -6.05
CA ILE A 62 4.44 0.21 -6.80
C ILE A 62 3.51 1.25 -7.40
N GLY A 63 2.40 0.82 -8.03
CA GLY A 63 1.40 1.73 -8.57
C GLY A 63 0.79 2.64 -7.49
N GLU A 64 0.49 2.09 -6.32
CA GLU A 64 -0.04 2.84 -5.18
C GLU A 64 0.98 3.84 -4.62
N GLY A 65 2.26 3.47 -4.51
CA GLY A 65 3.33 4.39 -4.11
C GLY A 65 3.64 5.48 -5.15
N MET A 66 3.28 5.26 -6.41
CA MET A 66 3.43 6.26 -7.47
C MET A 66 2.26 7.25 -7.54
N GLN A 67 1.10 6.92 -6.96
CA GLN A 67 -0.03 7.85 -6.87
C GLN A 67 0.29 8.96 -5.86
N ARG A 68 0.29 10.21 -6.35
CA ARG A 68 0.82 11.42 -5.69
C ARG A 68 0.16 11.86 -4.37
N THR A 69 -0.71 11.07 -3.75
CA THR A 69 -1.58 11.59 -2.69
C THR A 69 -1.67 10.65 -1.48
N TYR A 70 -0.76 10.85 -0.52
CA TYR A 70 -0.94 10.42 0.87
C TYR A 70 -2.30 10.92 1.44
N GLY A 71 -2.80 12.05 0.94
CA GLY A 71 -4.10 12.62 1.28
C GLY A 71 -5.33 11.92 0.68
N ASP A 72 -5.22 11.26 -0.49
CA ASP A 72 -6.35 10.50 -1.07
C ASP A 72 -6.41 9.07 -0.53
N ALA A 73 -5.26 8.46 -0.24
CA ALA A 73 -5.19 7.09 0.28
C ALA A 73 -5.84 6.98 1.67
N THR A 74 -5.60 7.97 2.54
CA THR A 74 -6.24 8.08 3.87
C THR A 74 -7.73 8.42 3.79
N MET A 75 -8.12 9.32 2.87
CA MET A 75 -9.54 9.60 2.58
C MET A 75 -10.27 8.36 2.03
N SER A 76 -9.63 7.57 1.18
CA SER A 76 -10.23 6.37 0.58
C SER A 76 -10.43 5.24 1.61
N GLU A 77 -9.50 5.02 2.54
CA GLU A 77 -9.69 4.03 3.62
C GLU A 77 -10.74 4.48 4.64
N ALA A 78 -10.77 5.77 5.00
CA ALA A 78 -11.82 6.32 5.86
C ALA A 78 -13.21 6.27 5.20
N ALA A 79 -13.30 6.61 3.90
CA ALA A 79 -14.54 6.54 3.12
C ALA A 79 -15.00 5.10 2.85
N GLN A 80 -14.08 4.15 2.75
CA GLN A 80 -14.42 2.73 2.61
C GLN A 80 -14.91 2.13 3.94
N LYS A 81 -14.36 2.57 5.08
CA LYS A 81 -14.83 2.17 6.42
C LYS A 81 -16.23 2.73 6.73
N GLY A 82 -16.48 4.02 6.43
CA GLY A 82 -17.80 4.64 6.66
C GLY A 82 -18.96 3.95 5.92
N ARG A 83 -18.72 3.43 4.70
CA ARG A 83 -19.75 2.74 3.90
C ARG A 83 -20.06 1.31 4.37
N ARG A 84 -19.20 0.69 5.19
CA ARG A 84 -19.43 -0.67 5.69
C ARG A 84 -20.34 -0.67 6.92
N ASP A 85 -20.29 0.39 7.72
CA ASP A 85 -21.11 0.55 8.92
C ASP A 85 -22.57 0.91 8.58
N GLU A 86 -22.82 1.62 7.47
CA GLU A 86 -24.19 2.01 7.04
C GLU A 86 -25.03 0.87 6.42
N ARG A 87 -24.44 -0.30 6.11
CA ARG A 87 -25.17 -1.46 5.55
C ARG A 87 -25.42 -2.59 6.57
N GLY A 88 -25.06 -2.39 7.84
CA GLY A 88 -25.32 -3.33 8.95
C GLY A 88 -26.41 -2.89 9.93
N ALA A 89 -27.05 -1.75 9.68
CA ALA A 89 -28.11 -1.20 10.52
C ALA A 89 -29.35 -0.85 9.68
N ALA A 90 -30.00 -1.88 9.12
CA ALA A 90 -31.37 -1.81 8.62
C ALA A 90 -32.04 -3.18 8.78
#